data_AF-A0A5E8VG66-F1
#
_entry.id   AF-A0A5E8VG66-F1
#
_cell.length_a   1.000
_cell.length_b   1.000
_cell.length_c   1.000
_cell.angle_alpha   90.00
_cell.angle_beta   90.00
_cell.angle_gamma   90.00
#
_symmetry.space_group_name_H-M   'P 1'
#
loop_
_entity.id
_entity.type
_entity.pdbx_description
1 polymer ?
#
loop_
_entity_poly.entity_id
_entity_poly.type
_entity_poly.pdbx_seq_one_letter_code
_entity_poly.pdbx_strand_id
1 'polypeptide(L)'
;MAPLKLLKSNDNSNLLRPEDVSPKLSELRQKAEAIGCDIEALRRRQRELADAAGDATWDAKGDGGSNAATEARVAKILGRQPVEVAPKRDLDRDIQAIGRDIKDREAALLVLDREIDVERRAASAIVMKRLEPAYREIVAQICKSLLELHEANRRYNEFADHVNGNNVDWSGISGMAPWFLGHPNNPDSNLARYLREAVEGSFMKAADFPPEFR
;
A
#
# COMPACT_ATOMS: atom_id res chain seq x y z
N MET A 1 -32.57 -6.18 -28.71
CA MET A 1 -31.98 -6.31 -27.37
C MET A 1 -31.15 -7.58 -27.33
N ALA A 2 -29.83 -7.46 -27.49
CA ALA A 2 -28.94 -8.60 -27.29
C ALA A 2 -28.80 -8.84 -25.78
N PRO A 3 -28.84 -10.11 -25.30
CA PRO A 3 -28.69 -10.39 -23.88
C PRO A 3 -27.29 -9.94 -23.45
N LEU A 4 -27.25 -9.09 -22.41
CA LEU A 4 -26.05 -8.83 -21.63
C LEU A 4 -25.48 -10.19 -21.22
N LYS A 5 -24.42 -10.63 -21.90
CA LYS A 5 -23.53 -11.63 -21.34
C LYS A 5 -22.97 -10.98 -20.09
N LEU A 6 -23.62 -11.26 -18.95
CA LEU A 6 -23.04 -11.09 -17.63
C LEU A 6 -21.60 -11.57 -17.75
N LEU A 7 -20.66 -10.64 -17.63
CA LEU A 7 -19.24 -10.91 -17.44
C LEU A 7 -19.18 -12.04 -16.43
N LYS A 8 -18.84 -13.25 -16.91
CA LYS A 8 -18.81 -14.45 -16.08
C LYS A 8 -17.86 -14.12 -14.95
N SER A 9 -18.40 -14.06 -13.73
CA SER A 9 -17.71 -14.10 -12.44
C SER A 9 -16.43 -13.27 -12.35
N ASN A 10 -16.50 -12.17 -11.60
CA ASN A 10 -15.36 -11.47 -11.00
C ASN A 10 -14.34 -12.45 -10.43
N ASP A 11 -13.39 -12.88 -11.25
CA ASP A 11 -12.18 -13.56 -10.82
C ASP A 11 -11.18 -12.47 -10.39
N ASN A 12 -11.59 -11.63 -9.44
CA ASN A 12 -10.73 -10.63 -8.80
C ASN A 12 -9.56 -11.30 -8.04
N SER A 13 -9.58 -12.63 -7.91
CA SER A 13 -8.48 -13.50 -7.49
C SER A 13 -7.26 -13.48 -8.43
N ASN A 14 -7.42 -13.02 -9.68
CA ASN A 14 -6.37 -13.01 -10.70
C ASN A 14 -5.82 -11.61 -11.02
N LEU A 15 -5.95 -10.64 -10.10
CA LEU A 15 -5.23 -9.38 -10.25
C LEU A 15 -3.72 -9.63 -10.14
N LEU A 16 -3.02 -9.40 -11.25
CA LEU A 16 -1.55 -9.42 -11.30
C LEU A 16 -1.00 -8.50 -10.22
N ARG A 17 -0.24 -9.08 -9.30
CA ARG A 17 0.43 -8.31 -8.27
C ARG A 17 1.75 -7.77 -8.84
N PRO A 18 2.27 -6.62 -8.35
CA PRO A 18 3.56 -6.11 -8.78
C PRO A 18 4.71 -7.13 -8.65
N GLU A 19 4.62 -8.03 -7.67
CA GLU A 19 5.58 -9.10 -7.43
C GLU A 19 5.54 -10.19 -8.52
N ASP A 20 4.40 -10.38 -9.18
CA ASP A 20 4.25 -11.34 -10.28
C ASP A 20 4.94 -10.85 -11.56
N VAL A 21 5.23 -9.55 -11.67
CA VAL A 21 5.84 -8.92 -12.85
C VAL A 21 7.27 -8.44 -12.64
N SER A 22 7.75 -8.39 -11.39
CA SER A 22 9.15 -8.07 -11.05
C SER A 22 9.72 -9.07 -10.03
N PRO A 23 10.48 -10.07 -10.49
CA PRO A 23 11.21 -10.99 -9.60
C PRO A 23 12.15 -10.25 -8.64
N LYS A 24 12.76 -9.15 -9.13
CA LYS A 24 13.65 -8.30 -8.36
C LYS A 24 12.96 -7.67 -7.14
N LEU A 25 11.68 -7.31 -7.24
CA LEU A 25 10.91 -6.82 -6.10
C LEU A 25 10.77 -7.88 -5.00
N SER A 26 10.56 -9.14 -5.39
CA SER A 26 10.52 -10.27 -4.47
C SER A 26 11.88 -10.49 -3.79
N GLU A 27 12.97 -10.47 -4.55
CA GLU A 27 14.33 -10.60 -4.02
C GLU A 27 14.69 -9.48 -3.03
N LEU A 28 14.35 -8.23 -3.34
CA LEU A 28 14.61 -7.09 -2.45
C LEU A 28 13.84 -7.22 -1.13
N ARG A 29 12.59 -7.68 -1.17
CA ARG A 29 11.80 -7.95 0.04
C ARG A 29 12.36 -9.09 0.87
N GLN A 30 12.76 -10.19 0.24
CA GLN A 30 13.40 -11.30 0.94
C GLN A 30 14.70 -10.85 1.61
N LYS A 31 15.50 -9.99 0.95
CA LYS A 31 16.70 -9.40 1.55
C LYS A 31 16.38 -8.49 2.73
N ALA A 32 15.37 -7.65 2.62
CA ALA A 32 14.93 -6.78 3.73
C ALA A 32 14.45 -7.60 4.93
N GLU A 33 13.68 -8.67 4.69
CA GLU A 33 13.21 -9.60 5.72
C GLU A 33 14.40 -10.30 6.43
N ALA A 34 15.37 -10.81 5.66
CA ALA A 34 16.57 -11.43 6.21
C ALA A 34 17.38 -10.47 7.10
N ILE A 35 17.56 -9.21 6.67
CA ILE A 35 18.24 -8.19 7.49
C ILE A 35 17.44 -7.86 8.74
N GLY A 36 16.11 -7.83 8.65
CA GLY A 36 15.22 -7.66 9.81
C GLY A 36 15.43 -8.76 10.85
N CYS A 37 15.44 -10.03 10.43
CA CYS A 37 15.73 -11.17 11.31
C CYS A 37 17.13 -11.06 11.96
N ASP A 38 18.15 -10.65 11.20
CA ASP A 38 19.50 -10.46 11.72
C ASP A 38 19.56 -9.35 12.80
N ILE A 39 18.85 -8.24 12.60
CA ILE A 39 18.76 -7.16 13.60
C ILE A 39 18.11 -7.66 14.88
N GLU A 40 17.03 -8.44 14.78
CA GLU A 40 16.36 -9.03 15.95
C GLU A 40 17.27 -10.00 16.72
N ALA A 41 18.05 -10.82 15.99
CA ALA A 41 19.03 -11.72 16.58
C ALA A 41 20.14 -10.94 17.30
N LEU A 42 20.66 -9.87 16.70
CA LEU A 42 21.67 -9.01 17.32
C LEU A 42 21.13 -8.29 18.56
N ARG A 43 19.90 -7.77 18.52
CA ARG A 43 19.25 -7.15 19.68
C ARG A 43 19.04 -8.15 20.81
N ARG A 44 18.70 -9.41 20.50
CA ARG A 44 18.61 -10.48 21.50
C ARG A 44 19.96 -10.73 22.16
N ARG A 45 21.01 -10.91 21.36
CA ARG A 45 22.39 -11.10 21.85
C ARG A 45 22.87 -9.92 22.68
N GLN A 46 22.54 -8.69 22.28
CA GLN A 46 22.89 -7.49 23.03
C GLN A 46 22.25 -7.47 24.42
N ARG A 47 20.98 -7.89 24.53
CA ARG A 47 20.29 -8.03 25.83
C ARG A 47 20.91 -9.11 26.69
N GLU A 48 21.19 -10.29 26.13
CA GLU A 48 21.84 -11.38 26.85
C GLU A 48 23.20 -10.96 27.45
N LEU A 49 24.00 -10.22 26.67
CA LEU A 49 25.28 -9.68 27.16
C LEU A 49 25.10 -8.59 28.22
N ALA A 50 24.08 -7.74 28.10
CA ALA A 50 23.78 -6.72 29.09
C ALA A 50 23.26 -7.30 30.40
N ASP A 51 22.43 -8.34 30.35
CA ASP A 51 21.92 -9.06 31.51
C ASP A 51 23.07 -9.79 32.22
N ALA A 52 23.94 -10.48 31.49
CA ALA A 52 25.15 -11.10 32.04
C ALA A 52 26.10 -10.06 32.68
N ALA A 53 26.21 -8.86 32.11
CA ALA A 53 26.96 -7.75 32.70
C ALA A 53 26.31 -7.26 34.01
N GLY A 54 24.97 -7.18 34.03
CA GLY A 54 24.17 -6.76 35.17
C GLY A 54 24.28 -7.72 36.34
N ASP A 55 24.10 -9.02 36.10
CA ASP A 55 24.22 -10.08 37.09
C ASP A 55 25.65 -10.12 37.68
N ALA A 56 26.68 -10.02 36.82
CA ALA A 56 28.07 -9.93 37.28
C ALA A 56 28.34 -8.69 38.16
N THR A 57 27.59 -7.59 37.97
CA THR A 57 27.69 -6.40 38.83
C THR A 57 26.85 -6.49 40.11
N TRP A 58 25.76 -7.26 40.11
CA TRP A 58 24.94 -7.53 41.29
C TRP A 58 25.65 -8.49 42.24
N ASP A 59 26.24 -9.58 41.72
CA ASP A 59 27.10 -10.49 42.48
C ASP A 59 28.33 -9.79 43.07
N ALA A 60 28.85 -8.77 42.39
CA ALA A 60 29.95 -7.95 42.91
C ALA A 60 29.53 -6.92 43.98
N LYS A 61 28.24 -6.58 44.09
CA LYS A 61 27.70 -5.56 45.01
C LYS A 61 26.92 -6.13 46.20
N GLY A 62 26.53 -7.41 46.18
CA GLY A 62 26.07 -8.13 47.36
C GLY A 62 27.25 -8.41 48.30
N ASP A 63 27.49 -7.55 49.28
CA ASP A 63 28.44 -7.70 50.41
C ASP A 63 29.91 -8.09 50.11
N GLY A 64 30.33 -8.15 48.83
CA GLY A 64 31.59 -8.75 48.41
C GLY A 64 32.58 -7.84 47.67
N GLY A 65 32.31 -6.54 47.57
CA GLY A 65 33.17 -5.60 46.80
C GLY A 65 34.61 -5.44 47.33
N SER A 66 34.87 -5.87 48.58
CA SER A 66 36.22 -5.97 49.18
C SER A 66 36.85 -7.37 48.99
N ASN A 67 36.05 -8.38 48.61
CA ASN A 67 36.46 -9.76 48.64
C ASN A 67 37.14 -10.24 47.36
N ALA A 68 36.77 -9.85 46.14
CA ALA A 68 37.40 -10.46 44.95
C ALA A 68 38.94 -10.27 44.89
N ALA A 69 39.47 -9.08 45.23
CA ALA A 69 40.91 -8.83 45.30
C ALA A 69 41.58 -9.38 46.58
N THR A 70 40.77 -9.67 47.61
CA THR A 70 41.23 -10.24 48.89
C THR A 70 41.22 -11.77 48.81
N GLU A 71 40.17 -12.39 48.28
CA GLU A 71 40.04 -13.78 47.85
C GLU A 71 41.07 -14.17 46.80
N ALA A 72 41.39 -13.32 45.81
CA ALA A 72 42.49 -13.60 44.89
C ALA A 72 43.87 -13.64 45.61
N ARG A 73 44.08 -12.79 46.62
CA ARG A 73 45.28 -12.82 47.49
C ARG A 73 45.27 -14.01 48.45
N VAL A 74 44.12 -14.35 49.03
CA VAL A 74 43.93 -15.47 49.96
C VAL A 74 44.04 -16.80 49.24
N ALA A 75 43.48 -16.96 48.04
CA ALA A 75 43.63 -18.14 47.19
C ALA A 75 45.11 -18.38 46.82
N LYS A 76 45.86 -17.30 46.54
CA LYS A 76 47.32 -17.34 46.30
C LYS A 76 48.10 -17.75 47.55
N ILE A 77 47.70 -17.31 48.75
CA ILE A 77 48.30 -17.72 50.03
C ILE A 77 47.97 -19.18 50.37
N LEU A 78 46.78 -19.66 49.99
CA LEU A 78 46.28 -21.01 50.26
C LEU A 78 46.62 -22.04 49.16
N GLY A 79 47.38 -21.65 48.13
CA GLY A 79 47.80 -22.54 47.03
C GLY A 79 46.67 -22.98 46.10
N ARG A 80 45.54 -22.26 46.05
CA ARG A 80 44.40 -22.55 45.17
C ARG A 80 44.45 -21.66 43.91
N GLN A 81 44.03 -22.21 42.78
CA GLN A 81 44.00 -21.48 41.51
C GLN A 81 42.90 -20.39 41.56
N PRO A 82 43.20 -19.11 41.25
CA PRO A 82 42.19 -18.04 41.27
C PRO A 82 41.11 -18.26 40.20
N VAL A 83 39.87 -17.88 40.52
CA VAL A 83 38.78 -17.83 39.52
C VAL A 83 39.07 -16.71 38.53
N GLU A 84 39.17 -17.04 37.24
CA GLU A 84 39.38 -16.05 36.17
C GLU A 84 38.11 -15.22 35.99
N VAL A 85 38.12 -13.98 36.48
CA VAL A 85 37.08 -13.00 36.16
C VAL A 85 37.41 -12.40 34.81
N ALA A 86 36.57 -12.67 33.79
CA ALA A 86 36.72 -12.08 32.48
C ALA A 86 36.73 -10.54 32.58
N PRO A 87 37.66 -9.84 31.90
CA PRO A 87 37.80 -8.40 32.06
C PRO A 87 36.58 -7.68 31.48
N LYS A 88 35.86 -6.95 32.32
CA LYS A 88 34.67 -6.11 32.00
C LYS A 88 34.82 -5.25 30.74
N ARG A 89 36.05 -4.90 30.37
CA ARG A 89 36.41 -4.08 29.19
C ARG A 89 36.11 -4.75 27.85
N ASP A 90 36.14 -6.08 27.80
CA ASP A 90 35.86 -6.82 26.56
C ASP A 90 34.34 -6.91 26.30
N LEU A 91 33.54 -7.03 27.37
CA LEU A 91 32.07 -7.06 27.27
C LEU A 91 31.48 -5.73 26.79
N ASP A 92 31.96 -4.60 27.32
CA ASP A 92 31.53 -3.27 26.87
C ASP A 92 31.88 -3.04 25.39
N ARG A 93 33.03 -3.57 24.94
CA ARG A 93 33.47 -3.49 23.54
C ARG A 93 32.55 -4.31 22.63
N ASP A 94 32.16 -5.51 23.04
CA ASP A 94 31.26 -6.39 22.29
C ASP A 94 29.85 -5.78 22.17
N ILE A 95 29.31 -5.22 23.25
CA ILE A 95 28.02 -4.51 23.23
C ILE A 95 28.08 -3.32 22.27
N GLN A 96 29.17 -2.55 22.27
CA GLN A 96 29.36 -1.44 21.33
C GLN A 96 29.51 -1.90 19.89
N ALA A 97 30.18 -3.04 19.65
CA ALA A 97 30.31 -3.62 18.32
C ALA A 97 28.94 -4.05 17.77
N ILE A 98 28.15 -4.79 18.55
CA ILE A 98 26.78 -5.17 18.19
C ILE A 98 25.91 -3.93 17.95
N GLY A 99 26.05 -2.88 18.76
CA GLY A 99 25.35 -1.63 18.57
C GLY A 99 25.69 -0.90 17.26
N ARG A 100 26.94 -1.01 16.77
CA ARG A 100 27.33 -0.51 15.44
C ARG A 100 26.73 -1.37 14.33
N ASP A 101 26.83 -2.70 14.46
CA ASP A 101 26.29 -3.63 13.46
C ASP A 101 24.78 -3.46 13.27
N ILE A 102 24.03 -3.22 14.35
CA ILE A 102 22.60 -2.91 14.28
C ILE A 102 22.36 -1.62 13.49
N LYS A 103 23.10 -0.55 13.78
CA LYS A 103 22.96 0.73 13.07
C LYS A 103 23.29 0.62 11.58
N ASP A 104 24.34 -0.12 11.24
CA ASP A 104 24.75 -0.32 9.85
C ASP A 104 23.68 -1.12 9.07
N ARG A 105 23.06 -2.11 9.71
CA ARG A 105 21.95 -2.89 9.13
C ARG A 105 20.66 -2.09 9.03
N GLU A 106 20.34 -1.24 10.00
CA GLU A 106 19.22 -0.29 9.92
C GLU A 106 19.43 0.70 8.76
N ALA A 107 20.65 1.19 8.56
CA ALA A 107 20.99 2.01 7.41
C ALA A 107 20.84 1.25 6.08
N ALA A 108 21.23 -0.03 6.03
CA ALA A 108 21.03 -0.88 4.86
C ALA A 108 19.54 -1.10 4.53
N LEU A 109 18.68 -1.30 5.55
CA LEU A 109 17.23 -1.39 5.36
C LEU A 109 16.65 -0.12 4.72
N LEU A 110 17.07 1.07 5.17
CA LEU A 110 16.61 2.32 4.58
C LEU A 110 16.97 2.47 3.10
N VAL A 111 18.12 1.91 2.67
CA VAL A 111 18.50 1.86 1.26
C VAL A 111 17.60 0.88 0.51
N LEU A 112 17.40 -0.34 1.05
CA LEU A 112 16.52 -1.34 0.44
C LEU A 112 15.07 -0.86 0.31
N ASP A 113 14.52 -0.17 1.30
CA ASP A 113 13.15 0.36 1.24
C ASP A 113 12.99 1.33 0.06
N ARG A 114 13.98 2.18 -0.19
CA ARG A 114 13.98 3.08 -1.35
C ARG A 114 14.03 2.31 -2.66
N GLU A 115 14.86 1.27 -2.73
CA GLU A 115 14.95 0.41 -3.91
C GLU A 115 13.65 -0.36 -4.17
N ILE A 116 13.03 -0.90 -3.11
CA ILE A 116 11.71 -1.56 -3.16
C ILE A 116 10.66 -0.58 -3.68
N ASP A 117 10.64 0.66 -3.20
CA ASP A 117 9.69 1.67 -3.65
C ASP A 117 9.86 2.00 -5.14
N VAL A 118 11.10 2.14 -5.62
CA VAL A 118 11.40 2.39 -7.04
C VAL A 118 10.95 1.21 -7.88
N GLU A 119 11.30 -0.01 -7.49
CA GLU A 119 10.96 -1.22 -8.24
C GLU A 119 9.45 -1.48 -8.21
N ARG A 120 8.77 -1.24 -7.08
CA ARG A 120 7.31 -1.32 -6.97
C ARG A 120 6.64 -0.35 -7.93
N ARG A 121 7.10 0.91 -8.05
CA ARG A 121 6.53 1.87 -9.00
C ARG A 121 6.69 1.39 -10.44
N ALA A 122 7.86 0.84 -10.79
CA ALA A 122 8.11 0.29 -12.12
C ALA A 122 7.20 -0.93 -12.41
N ALA A 123 7.11 -1.86 -11.47
CA ALA A 123 6.23 -3.03 -11.57
C ALA A 123 4.75 -2.64 -11.68
N SER A 124 4.28 -1.70 -10.86
CA SER A 124 2.91 -1.18 -10.92
C SER A 124 2.60 -0.55 -12.27
N ALA A 125 3.54 0.19 -12.88
CA ALA A 125 3.34 0.75 -14.21
C ALA A 125 3.13 -0.34 -15.28
N ILE A 126 3.84 -1.47 -15.17
CA ILE A 126 3.67 -2.63 -16.06
C ILE A 126 2.28 -3.25 -15.86
N VAL A 127 1.86 -3.46 -14.61
CA VAL A 127 0.52 -3.99 -14.30
C VAL A 127 -0.56 -3.07 -14.87
N MET A 128 -0.46 -1.75 -14.62
CA MET A 128 -1.42 -0.78 -15.14
C MET A 128 -1.50 -0.80 -16.66
N LYS A 129 -0.36 -0.89 -17.36
CA LYS A 129 -0.35 -1.02 -18.82
C LYS A 129 -1.06 -2.28 -19.32
N ARG A 130 -0.99 -3.38 -18.57
CA ARG A 130 -1.71 -4.62 -18.89
C ARG A 130 -3.21 -4.52 -18.60
N LEU A 131 -3.61 -3.76 -17.58
CA LEU A 131 -5.00 -3.54 -17.20
C LEU A 131 -5.70 -2.47 -18.05
N GLU A 132 -4.93 -1.56 -18.67
CA GLU A 132 -5.46 -0.43 -19.42
C GLU A 132 -6.50 -0.81 -20.50
N PRO A 133 -6.31 -1.86 -21.33
CA PRO A 133 -7.31 -2.22 -22.34
C PRO A 133 -8.66 -2.65 -21.73
N ALA A 134 -8.62 -3.46 -20.67
CA ALA A 134 -9.84 -3.91 -19.99
C ALA A 134 -10.55 -2.74 -19.29
N TYR A 135 -9.78 -1.85 -18.64
CA TYR A 135 -10.33 -0.62 -18.08
C TYR A 135 -10.98 0.26 -19.15
N ARG A 136 -10.31 0.46 -20.29
CA ARG A 136 -10.84 1.22 -21.42
C ARG A 136 -12.15 0.62 -21.94
N GLU A 137 -12.24 -0.70 -22.07
CA GLU A 137 -13.46 -1.39 -22.47
C GLU A 137 -14.62 -1.15 -21.49
N ILE A 138 -14.35 -1.25 -20.18
CA ILE A 138 -15.34 -0.97 -19.14
C ILE A 138 -15.84 0.47 -19.24
N VAL A 139 -14.95 1.45 -19.32
CA VAL A 139 -15.33 2.87 -19.41
C VAL A 139 -16.08 3.16 -20.71
N ALA A 140 -15.66 2.59 -21.83
CA ALA A 140 -16.38 2.71 -23.11
C ALA A 140 -17.80 2.15 -23.02
N GLN A 141 -17.99 1.02 -22.32
CA GLN A 141 -19.31 0.44 -22.09
C GLN A 141 -20.18 1.31 -21.19
N ILE A 142 -19.61 1.93 -20.14
CA ILE A 142 -20.31 2.92 -19.30
C ILE A 142 -20.76 4.10 -20.16
N CYS A 143 -19.85 4.66 -20.96
CA CYS A 143 -20.13 5.77 -21.87
C CYS A 143 -21.30 5.46 -22.81
N LYS A 144 -21.29 4.27 -23.43
CA LYS A 144 -22.38 3.82 -24.30
C LYS A 144 -23.72 3.78 -23.55
N SER A 145 -23.76 3.19 -22.36
CA SER A 145 -24.99 3.12 -21.56
C SER A 145 -25.48 4.50 -21.11
N LEU A 146 -24.57 5.44 -20.83
CA LEU A 146 -24.94 6.82 -20.51
C LEU A 146 -25.51 7.57 -21.71
N LEU A 147 -25.03 7.32 -22.94
CA LEU A 147 -25.62 7.88 -24.16
C LEU A 147 -27.04 7.34 -24.42
N GLU A 148 -27.26 6.04 -24.20
CA GLU A 148 -28.60 5.44 -24.29
C GLU A 148 -29.55 6.05 -23.23
N LEU A 149 -29.05 6.27 -22.02
CA LEU A 149 -29.79 6.92 -20.95
C LEU A 149 -30.07 8.41 -21.24
N HIS A 150 -29.13 9.11 -21.86
CA HIS A 150 -29.30 10.49 -22.32
C HIS A 150 -30.47 10.62 -23.31
N GLU A 151 -30.53 9.73 -24.31
CA GLU A 151 -31.61 9.70 -25.30
C GLU A 151 -32.97 9.43 -24.63
N ALA A 152 -33.02 8.52 -23.64
CA ALA A 152 -34.23 8.28 -22.86
C ALA A 152 -34.64 9.52 -22.03
N ASN A 153 -33.68 10.22 -21.44
CA ASN A 153 -33.92 11.48 -20.73
C ASN A 153 -34.44 12.57 -21.68
N ARG A 154 -33.88 12.69 -22.89
CA ARG A 154 -34.35 13.66 -23.88
C ARG A 154 -35.82 13.42 -24.24
N ARG A 155 -36.20 12.18 -24.55
CA ARG A 155 -37.60 11.81 -24.83
C ARG A 155 -38.55 12.08 -23.66
N TYR A 156 -38.09 11.86 -22.43
CA TYR A 156 -38.87 12.19 -21.24
C TYR A 156 -39.15 13.70 -21.18
N ASN A 157 -38.15 14.55 -21.41
CA ASN A 157 -38.31 16.00 -21.41
C ASN A 157 -39.17 16.47 -22.60
N GLU A 158 -38.97 15.92 -23.80
CA GLU A 158 -39.82 16.21 -24.97
C GLU A 158 -41.29 15.87 -24.71
N PHE A 159 -41.57 14.73 -24.06
CA PHE A 159 -42.92 14.36 -23.64
C PHE A 159 -43.50 15.35 -22.63
N ALA A 160 -42.73 15.70 -21.60
CA ALA A 160 -43.12 16.67 -20.59
C ALA A 160 -43.45 18.03 -21.23
N ASP A 161 -42.58 18.51 -22.13
CA ASP A 161 -42.74 19.77 -22.86
C ASP A 161 -43.97 19.73 -23.77
N HIS A 162 -44.23 18.60 -24.44
CA HIS A 162 -45.41 18.44 -25.29
C HIS A 162 -46.71 18.48 -24.48
N VAL A 163 -46.77 17.78 -23.34
CA VAL A 163 -47.93 17.77 -22.45
C VAL A 163 -48.21 19.17 -21.90
N ASN A 164 -47.16 19.83 -21.39
CA ASN A 164 -47.23 21.20 -20.88
C ASN A 164 -47.62 22.20 -21.99
N GLY A 165 -47.07 22.06 -23.20
CA GLY A 165 -47.37 22.92 -24.34
C GLY A 165 -48.82 22.81 -24.84
N ASN A 166 -49.49 21.69 -24.58
CA ASN A 166 -50.92 21.50 -24.86
C ASN A 166 -51.82 21.91 -23.67
N ASN A 167 -51.27 22.53 -22.62
CA ASN A 167 -51.97 22.88 -21.38
C ASN A 167 -52.68 21.70 -20.72
N VAL A 168 -52.13 20.48 -20.87
CA VAL A 168 -52.68 19.29 -20.23
C VAL A 168 -52.11 19.17 -18.82
N ASP A 169 -52.99 19.14 -17.81
CA ASP A 169 -52.57 18.82 -16.45
C ASP A 169 -52.23 17.32 -16.36
N TRP A 170 -50.98 17.05 -16.01
CA TRP A 170 -50.43 15.71 -15.82
C TRP A 170 -50.00 15.45 -14.38
N SER A 171 -50.47 16.28 -13.43
CA SER A 171 -50.27 16.09 -11.99
C SER A 171 -50.73 14.72 -11.47
N GLY A 172 -51.65 14.06 -12.19
CA GLY A 172 -52.08 12.69 -11.91
C GLY A 172 -51.07 11.59 -12.27
N ILE A 173 -50.02 11.91 -13.02
CA ILE A 173 -48.91 10.99 -13.33
C ILE A 173 -47.79 11.28 -12.34
N SER A 174 -47.36 10.28 -11.56
CA SER A 174 -46.21 10.42 -10.67
C SER A 174 -44.93 10.48 -11.52
N GLY A 175 -44.51 11.70 -11.87
CA GLY A 175 -43.31 11.95 -12.66
C GLY A 175 -42.05 11.49 -11.93
N MET A 176 -41.22 10.70 -12.61
CA MET A 176 -39.93 10.21 -12.09
C MET A 176 -38.79 10.74 -12.97
N ALA A 177 -38.62 12.07 -12.98
CA ALA A 177 -37.55 12.69 -13.75
C ALA A 177 -36.17 12.31 -13.20
N PRO A 178 -35.21 11.90 -14.04
CA PRO A 178 -33.86 11.51 -13.61
C PRO A 178 -32.98 12.74 -13.35
N TRP A 179 -33.30 13.50 -12.30
CA TRP A 179 -32.66 14.79 -11.96
C TRP A 179 -31.13 14.73 -11.87
N PHE A 180 -30.57 13.57 -11.51
CA PHE A 180 -29.12 13.35 -11.42
C PHE A 180 -28.38 13.52 -12.76
N LEU A 181 -29.09 13.37 -13.89
CA LEU A 181 -28.54 13.60 -15.23
C LEU A 181 -28.53 15.08 -15.63
N GLY A 182 -29.32 15.92 -14.94
CA GLY A 182 -29.61 17.29 -15.36
C GLY A 182 -30.51 17.36 -16.59
N HIS A 183 -30.64 18.58 -17.12
CA HIS A 183 -31.41 18.84 -18.34
C HIS A 183 -30.63 18.34 -19.57
N PRO A 184 -31.28 17.67 -20.55
CA PRO A 184 -30.61 17.09 -21.72
C PRO A 184 -29.87 18.13 -22.58
N ASN A 185 -30.32 19.38 -22.58
CA ASN A 185 -29.68 20.46 -23.34
C ASN A 185 -28.71 21.32 -22.50
N ASN A 186 -28.32 20.87 -21.30
CA ASN A 186 -27.40 21.61 -20.45
C ASN A 186 -25.95 21.11 -20.63
N PRO A 187 -25.05 21.90 -21.25
CA PRO A 187 -23.65 21.52 -21.46
C PRO A 187 -22.82 21.46 -20.17
N ASP A 188 -23.33 22.02 -19.08
CA ASP A 188 -22.71 21.99 -17.74
C ASP A 188 -23.26 20.88 -16.84
N SER A 189 -24.08 19.98 -17.40
CA SER A 189 -24.59 18.83 -16.64
C SER A 189 -23.46 17.86 -16.23
N ASN A 190 -23.65 17.15 -15.13
CA ASN A 190 -22.69 16.13 -14.68
C ASN A 190 -22.43 15.07 -15.76
N LEU A 191 -23.48 14.71 -16.52
CA LEU A 191 -23.40 13.81 -17.65
C LEU A 191 -22.50 14.39 -18.75
N ALA A 192 -22.75 15.63 -19.19
CA ALA A 192 -21.93 16.31 -20.20
C ALA A 192 -20.46 16.36 -19.80
N ARG A 193 -20.16 16.72 -18.55
CA ARG A 193 -18.79 16.75 -18.01
C ARG A 193 -18.14 15.37 -18.07
N TYR A 194 -18.82 14.33 -17.60
CA TYR A 194 -18.28 12.96 -17.63
C TYR A 194 -18.00 12.48 -19.06
N LEU A 195 -18.92 12.71 -20.00
CA LEU A 195 -18.74 12.33 -21.40
C LEU A 195 -17.60 13.13 -22.06
N ARG A 196 -17.41 14.40 -21.67
CA ARG A 196 -16.29 15.24 -22.14
C ARG A 196 -14.95 14.68 -21.66
N GLU A 197 -14.82 14.36 -20.37
CA GLU A 197 -13.64 13.69 -19.81
C GLU A 197 -13.38 12.34 -20.49
N ALA A 198 -14.45 11.60 -20.83
CA ALA A 198 -14.31 10.33 -21.56
C ALA A 198 -13.77 10.51 -22.99
N VAL A 199 -14.15 11.59 -23.68
CA VAL A 199 -13.60 11.95 -25.00
C VAL A 199 -12.14 12.38 -24.87
N GLU A 200 -11.81 13.23 -23.89
CA GLU A 200 -10.43 13.66 -23.61
C GLU A 200 -9.51 12.46 -23.29
N GLY A 201 -10.03 11.50 -22.52
CA GLY A 201 -9.34 10.24 -22.20
C GLY A 201 -9.29 9.21 -23.33
N SER A 202 -9.88 9.52 -24.50
CA SER A 202 -10.01 8.59 -25.64
C SER A 202 -10.74 7.28 -25.28
N PHE A 203 -11.69 7.34 -24.34
CA PHE A 203 -12.60 6.24 -24.01
C PHE A 203 -13.83 6.22 -24.92
N MET A 204 -14.12 7.36 -25.57
CA MET A 204 -15.21 7.56 -26.51
C MET A 204 -14.72 8.43 -27.67
N LYS A 205 -15.29 8.25 -28.87
CA LYS A 205 -14.97 9.11 -30.01
C LYS A 205 -15.68 10.45 -29.88
N ALA A 206 -15.02 11.54 -30.26
CA ALA A 206 -15.64 12.87 -30.29
C ALA A 206 -16.87 12.95 -31.21
N ALA A 207 -16.98 12.08 -32.22
CA ALA A 207 -18.15 11.98 -33.09
C ALA A 207 -19.40 11.46 -32.37
N ASP A 208 -19.22 10.65 -31.34
CA ASP A 208 -20.31 10.07 -30.54
C ASP A 208 -20.76 11.03 -29.42
N PHE A 209 -20.05 12.17 -29.23
CA PHE A 209 -20.38 13.18 -28.25
C PHE A 209 -21.64 13.96 -28.68
N PRO A 210 -22.71 13.98 -27.85
CA PRO A 210 -23.97 14.63 -28.20
C PRO A 210 -23.77 16.11 -28.58
N PRO A 211 -24.33 16.57 -29.72
CA PRO A 211 -24.19 17.96 -30.15
C PRO A 211 -24.79 18.96 -29.15
N GLU A 212 -25.76 18.55 -28.34
CA GLU A 212 -26.44 19.35 -27.32
C GLU A 212 -25.51 19.73 -26.14
N PHE A 213 -24.37 19.04 -26.00
CA PHE A 213 -23.38 19.29 -24.95
C PHE A 213 -22.13 20.04 -25.42
N ARG A 214 -22.08 20.43 -26.70
CA ARG A 214 -20.95 21.14 -27.31
C ARG A 214 -20.88 22.60 -26.90
#